data_AF-A0A4S9CTI5-F1
#
_entry.id   AF-A0A4S9CTI5-F1
#
_cell.length_a   1.000
_cell.length_b   1.000
_cell.length_c   1.000
_cell.angle_alpha   90.00
_cell.angle_beta   90.00
_cell.angle_gamma   90.00
#
_symmetry.space_group_name_H-M   'P 1'
#
loop_
_entity.id
_entity.type
_entity.pdbx_description
1 polymer ?
#
loop_
_entity_poly.entity_id
_entity_poly.type
_entity_poly.pdbx_seq_one_letter_code
_entity_poly.pdbx_strand_id
1 'polypeptide(L)'
;MALVGTLLFCEDCGSLLDRHPPEQLLIKCDICFKQNSNNWPASQKTVSKPTAFPSRLRDKRSNVQILTAEDRDTWATTSKACFKCDHDKLKFRDVQTRGADEGSTIFYKCPACGHGFKEDN
;
A
#
# COMPACT_ATOMS: atom_id res chain seq x y z
N MET A 1 -33.32 19.90 -0.11
CA MET A 1 -32.35 18.80 -0.38
C MET A 1 -32.10 18.11 0.96
N ALA A 2 -32.85 17.06 1.26
CA ALA A 2 -32.83 16.36 2.54
C ALA A 2 -31.94 15.10 2.59
N LEU A 3 -31.61 14.48 1.44
CA LEU A 3 -31.01 13.14 1.39
C LEU A 3 -29.53 13.19 0.96
N VAL A 4 -28.66 12.61 1.78
CA VAL A 4 -27.23 12.44 1.48
C VAL A 4 -26.86 10.98 1.69
N GLY A 5 -26.65 10.24 0.58
CA GLY A 5 -26.35 8.81 0.63
C GLY A 5 -27.49 8.02 1.28
N THR A 6 -27.24 7.48 2.47
CA THR A 6 -28.24 6.79 3.30
C THR A 6 -28.55 7.53 4.58
N LEU A 7 -28.52 8.85 4.57
CA LEU A 7 -28.92 9.68 5.69
C LEU A 7 -29.95 10.69 5.19
N LEU A 8 -31.00 10.90 5.97
CA LEU A 8 -32.05 11.87 5.71
C LEU A 8 -32.03 12.95 6.78
N PHE A 9 -32.07 14.21 6.36
CA PHE A 9 -31.99 15.38 7.21
C PHE A 9 -33.27 16.21 7.10
N CYS A 10 -33.61 16.93 8.17
CA CYS A 10 -34.71 17.87 8.18
C CYS A 10 -34.40 19.08 7.29
N GLU A 11 -35.32 19.45 6.40
CA GLU A 11 -35.11 20.58 5.47
C GLU A 11 -35.12 21.94 6.15
N ASP A 12 -35.66 22.04 7.35
CA ASP A 12 -35.78 23.29 8.09
C ASP A 12 -34.62 23.54 9.07
N CYS A 13 -34.27 22.53 9.88
CA CYS A 13 -33.27 22.69 10.94
C CYS A 13 -31.97 21.91 10.71
N GLY A 14 -31.89 21.08 9.67
CA GLY A 14 -30.71 20.28 9.35
C GLY A 14 -30.44 19.11 10.30
N SER A 15 -31.34 18.80 11.25
CA SER A 15 -31.22 17.62 12.11
C SER A 15 -31.24 16.33 11.29
N LEU A 16 -30.48 15.32 11.71
CA LEU A 16 -30.67 13.97 11.22
C LEU A 16 -32.07 13.48 11.62
N LEU A 17 -32.81 12.90 10.69
CA LEU A 17 -34.11 12.28 10.92
C LEU A 17 -33.93 10.79 11.21
N ASP A 18 -34.80 10.22 12.03
CA ASP A 18 -34.80 8.80 12.31
C ASP A 18 -35.32 7.97 11.12
N ARG A 19 -34.88 6.71 11.08
CA ARG A 19 -35.31 5.78 10.04
C ARG A 19 -36.71 5.26 10.37
N HIS A 20 -37.66 5.60 9.51
CA HIS A 20 -39.03 5.10 9.58
C HIS A 20 -39.32 4.06 8.48
N PRO A 21 -40.28 3.16 8.70
CA PRO A 21 -40.76 2.23 7.69
C PRO A 21 -41.27 2.95 6.43
N PRO A 22 -41.16 2.35 5.23
CA PRO A 22 -41.58 2.97 3.97
C PRO A 22 -43.09 3.25 3.92
N GLU A 23 -43.90 2.60 4.74
CA GLU A 23 -45.35 2.84 4.86
C GLU A 23 -45.67 4.23 5.44
N GLN A 24 -44.73 4.81 6.20
CA GLN A 24 -44.90 6.13 6.81
C GLN A 24 -44.35 7.20 5.87
N LEU A 25 -45.24 7.96 5.22
CA LEU A 25 -44.88 8.98 4.22
C LEU A 25 -44.25 10.25 4.82
N LEU A 26 -44.52 10.54 6.10
CA LEU A 26 -44.08 11.77 6.77
C LEU A 26 -43.37 11.47 8.09
N ILE A 27 -42.22 12.11 8.29
CA ILE A 27 -41.39 12.00 9.49
C ILE A 27 -41.41 13.35 10.21
N LYS A 28 -41.77 13.33 11.49
CA LYS A 28 -41.70 14.53 12.34
C LYS A 28 -40.28 14.69 12.88
N CYS A 29 -39.70 15.87 12.74
CA CYS A 29 -38.39 16.17 13.31
C CYS A 29 -38.49 16.36 14.83
N ASP A 30 -37.60 15.76 15.61
CA ASP A 30 -37.61 15.90 17.08
C ASP A 30 -37.10 17.25 17.59
N ILE A 31 -36.37 18.00 16.75
CA ILE A 31 -35.79 19.30 17.13
C ILE A 31 -36.75 20.45 16.80
N CYS A 32 -37.17 20.58 15.55
CA CYS A 32 -38.02 21.69 15.10
C CYS A 32 -39.50 21.31 14.96
N PHE A 33 -39.86 20.04 15.19
CA PHE A 33 -41.23 19.51 15.14
C PHE A 33 -41.93 19.61 13.77
N LYS A 34 -41.23 20.03 12.73
CA LYS A 34 -41.76 20.08 11.35
C LYS A 34 -41.78 18.71 10.70
N GLN A 35 -42.72 18.53 9.79
CA GLN A 35 -42.90 17.29 9.03
C GLN A 35 -42.02 17.32 7.77
N ASN A 36 -41.33 16.22 7.53
CA ASN A 36 -40.46 16.03 6.38
C ASN A 36 -40.91 14.78 5.62
N SER A 37 -40.78 14.78 4.30
CA SER A 37 -41.12 13.62 3.48
C SER A 37 -40.16 12.46 3.73
N ASN A 38 -40.70 11.26 3.90
CA ASN A 38 -39.92 10.03 3.99
C ASN A 38 -39.39 9.64 2.61
N ASN A 39 -38.16 10.07 2.32
CA ASN A 39 -37.47 9.75 1.07
C ASN A 39 -36.31 8.76 1.27
N TRP A 40 -36.35 7.93 2.32
CA TRP A 40 -35.29 6.96 2.59
C TRP A 40 -35.08 6.01 1.39
N PRO A 41 -33.82 5.72 0.97
CA PRO A 41 -33.59 4.85 -0.16
C PRO A 41 -33.86 3.39 0.25
N ALA A 42 -34.64 2.69 -0.57
CA ALA A 42 -35.00 1.28 -0.33
C ALA A 42 -33.81 0.32 -0.40
N SER A 43 -32.75 0.70 -1.13
CA SER A 43 -31.51 -0.08 -1.20
C SER A 43 -30.29 0.82 -1.33
N GLN A 44 -29.16 0.38 -0.78
CA GLN A 44 -27.85 1.00 -0.93
C GLN A 44 -26.91 0.01 -1.61
N LYS A 45 -26.19 0.46 -2.64
CA LYS A 45 -25.12 -0.31 -3.26
C LYS A 45 -23.78 0.14 -2.71
N THR A 46 -23.02 -0.79 -2.13
CA THR A 46 -21.63 -0.56 -1.71
C THR A 46 -20.70 -1.47 -2.51
N VAL A 47 -19.53 -0.97 -2.86
CA VAL A 47 -18.49 -1.76 -3.55
C VAL A 47 -17.28 -1.88 -2.63
N SER A 48 -16.67 -3.07 -2.60
CA SER A 48 -15.44 -3.31 -1.85
C SER A 48 -14.31 -2.43 -2.36
N LYS A 49 -13.43 -1.99 -1.46
CA LYS A 49 -12.21 -1.25 -1.84
C LYS A 49 -11.36 -2.09 -2.81
N PRO A 50 -10.69 -1.49 -3.81
CA PRO A 50 -9.82 -2.22 -4.75
C PRO A 50 -8.71 -3.05 -4.05
N THR A 51 -8.26 -2.60 -2.88
CA THR A 51 -7.23 -3.24 -2.05
C THR A 51 -7.76 -4.24 -1.03
N ALA A 52 -9.08 -4.44 -0.94
CA ALA A 52 -9.68 -5.35 0.04
C ALA A 52 -9.24 -6.82 -0.15
N PHE A 53 -8.79 -7.17 -1.36
CA PHE A 53 -8.40 -8.53 -1.74
C PHE A 53 -7.01 -8.55 -2.41
N PRO A 54 -5.92 -8.50 -1.64
CA PRO A 54 -4.56 -8.61 -2.18
C PRO A 54 -4.33 -10.00 -2.79
N SER A 55 -3.82 -10.06 -4.02
CA SER A 55 -3.54 -11.32 -4.71
C SER A 55 -2.55 -11.12 -5.85
N ARG A 56 -1.81 -12.16 -6.22
CA ARG A 56 -0.88 -12.12 -7.37
C ARG A 56 -1.57 -11.70 -8.67
N LEU A 57 -2.84 -12.08 -8.86
CA LEU A 57 -3.63 -11.67 -10.02
C LEU A 57 -3.99 -10.18 -9.98
N ARG A 58 -4.21 -9.62 -8.79
CA ARG A 58 -4.43 -8.18 -8.60
C ARG A 58 -3.16 -7.39 -8.84
N ASP A 59 -2.02 -7.88 -8.35
CA ASP A 59 -0.72 -7.22 -8.52
C ASP A 59 -0.36 -7.09 -10.01
N LYS A 60 -0.67 -8.12 -10.81
CA LYS A 60 -0.54 -8.10 -12.27
C LYS A 60 -1.44 -7.08 -12.99
N ARG A 61 -2.47 -6.56 -12.32
CA ARG A 61 -3.34 -5.49 -12.85
C ARG A 61 -2.85 -4.10 -12.45
N SER A 62 -1.79 -3.99 -11.65
CA SER A 62 -1.20 -2.69 -11.32
C SER A 62 -0.40 -2.17 -12.52
N ASN A 63 -0.44 -0.86 -12.74
CA ASN A 63 0.39 -0.19 -13.75
C ASN A 63 1.83 0.08 -13.25
N VAL A 64 2.19 -0.45 -12.08
CA VAL A 64 3.51 -0.28 -11.49
C VAL A 64 4.39 -1.45 -11.92
N GLN A 65 5.60 -1.13 -12.38
CA GLN A 65 6.59 -2.14 -12.74
C GLN A 65 7.00 -2.95 -11.50
N ILE A 66 6.81 -4.26 -11.54
CA ILE A 66 7.32 -5.18 -10.54
C ILE A 66 8.79 -5.45 -10.89
N LEU A 67 9.72 -4.94 -10.08
CA LEU A 67 11.16 -5.17 -10.26
C LEU A 67 11.47 -6.66 -10.11
N THR A 68 12.23 -7.19 -11.07
CA THR A 68 12.77 -8.56 -11.02
C THR A 68 13.88 -8.68 -9.98
N ALA A 69 14.40 -9.89 -9.75
CA ALA A 69 15.54 -10.08 -8.85
C ALA A 69 16.80 -9.43 -9.43
N GLU A 70 16.92 -9.41 -10.76
CA GLU A 70 18.01 -8.82 -11.52
C GLU A 70 17.96 -7.29 -11.46
N ASP A 71 16.77 -6.69 -11.57
CA ASP A 71 16.57 -5.24 -11.44
C ASP A 71 16.97 -4.71 -10.04
N ARG A 72 16.99 -5.60 -9.03
CA ARG A 72 17.36 -5.25 -7.64
C ARG A 72 18.85 -5.41 -7.36
N ASP A 73 19.64 -5.90 -8.32
CA ASP A 73 21.07 -6.07 -8.12
C ASP A 73 21.79 -4.73 -8.21
N THR A 74 22.02 -4.14 -7.04
CA THR A 74 22.61 -2.80 -6.87
C THR A 74 24.11 -2.85 -6.58
N TRP A 75 24.75 -4.02 -6.68
CA TRP A 75 26.16 -4.16 -6.31
C TRP A 75 27.07 -3.61 -7.42
N ALA A 76 28.08 -2.84 -7.03
CA ALA A 76 29.10 -2.33 -7.94
C ALA A 76 30.03 -3.48 -8.37
N THR A 77 30.67 -3.36 -9.54
CA THR A 77 31.61 -4.38 -10.04
C THR A 77 33.05 -3.86 -9.96
N THR A 78 33.99 -4.72 -9.57
CA THR A 78 35.43 -4.43 -9.51
C THR A 78 36.24 -5.51 -10.23
N SER A 79 37.45 -5.17 -10.69
CA SER A 79 38.37 -6.06 -11.44
C SER A 79 39.30 -6.87 -10.52
N LYS A 80 38.74 -7.45 -9.44
CA LYS A 80 39.46 -8.34 -8.52
C LYS A 80 39.13 -9.79 -8.87
N ALA A 81 40.15 -10.64 -8.99
CA ALA A 81 39.95 -12.06 -9.32
C ALA A 81 39.31 -12.85 -8.18
N CYS A 82 38.40 -13.76 -8.50
CA CYS A 82 37.81 -14.68 -7.52
C CYS A 82 38.78 -15.81 -7.16
N PHE A 83 39.18 -15.91 -5.89
CA PHE A 83 40.10 -16.96 -5.44
C PHE A 83 39.59 -18.41 -5.60
N LYS A 84 38.29 -18.61 -5.84
CA LYS A 84 37.69 -19.94 -5.97
C LYS A 84 37.59 -20.43 -7.41
N CYS A 85 37.46 -19.53 -8.39
CA CYS A 85 37.18 -19.89 -9.78
C CYS A 85 37.87 -18.99 -10.82
N ASP A 86 38.81 -18.15 -10.39
CA ASP A 86 39.61 -17.24 -11.22
C ASP A 86 38.83 -16.33 -12.17
N HIS A 87 37.60 -15.97 -11.79
CA HIS A 87 36.83 -15.00 -12.56
C HIS A 87 37.34 -13.58 -12.29
N ASP A 88 37.62 -12.81 -13.35
CA ASP A 88 38.30 -11.50 -13.30
C ASP A 88 37.53 -10.38 -12.59
N LYS A 89 36.21 -10.55 -12.42
CA LYS A 89 35.33 -9.50 -11.86
C LYS A 89 34.56 -10.01 -10.64
N LEU A 90 34.44 -9.16 -9.64
CA LEU A 90 33.62 -9.39 -8.45
C LEU A 90 32.61 -8.27 -8.28
N LYS A 91 31.42 -8.61 -7.78
CA LYS A 91 30.48 -7.62 -7.27
C LYS A 91 30.88 -7.27 -5.84
N PHE A 92 30.82 -6.00 -5.46
CA PHE A 92 31.15 -5.57 -4.11
C PHE A 92 30.14 -4.58 -3.54
N ARG A 93 30.08 -4.52 -2.21
CA ARG A 93 29.32 -3.53 -1.46
C ARG A 93 30.01 -3.21 -0.15
N ASP A 94 30.15 -1.93 0.13
CA ASP A 94 30.75 -1.44 1.37
C ASP A 94 29.66 -1.27 2.42
N VAL A 95 29.91 -1.79 3.61
CA VAL A 95 29.00 -1.68 4.75
C VAL A 95 29.83 -1.39 6.00
N GLN A 96 29.47 -0.34 6.75
CA GLN A 96 30.04 -0.12 8.06
C GLN A 96 29.44 -1.12 9.04
N THR A 97 30.24 -2.09 9.50
CA THR A 97 29.80 -3.11 10.45
C THR A 97 30.33 -2.88 11.86
N ARG A 98 31.23 -1.90 12.03
CA ARG A 98 31.98 -1.65 13.27
C ARG A 98 31.82 -0.19 13.73
N GLY A 99 32.60 0.19 14.73
CA GLY A 99 32.63 1.55 15.25
C GLY A 99 32.92 2.58 14.14
N ALA A 100 32.45 3.80 14.33
CA ALA A 100 32.66 4.88 13.36
C ALA A 100 34.13 5.32 13.22
N ASP A 101 35.01 4.92 14.14
CA ASP A 101 36.46 5.16 14.04
C ASP A 101 37.20 4.05 13.25
N GLU A 102 36.53 2.94 12.92
CA GLU A 102 37.10 1.83 12.17
C GLU A 102 36.75 1.92 10.66
N GLY A 103 37.59 1.32 9.82
CA GLY A 103 37.33 1.20 8.39
C GLY A 103 36.07 0.39 8.06
N SER A 104 35.52 0.59 6.86
CA SER A 104 34.36 -0.16 6.40
C SER A 104 34.71 -1.59 6.02
N THR A 105 33.73 -2.49 6.15
CA THR A 105 33.85 -3.86 5.64
C THR A 105 33.34 -3.91 4.20
N ILE A 106 34.15 -4.46 3.30
CA ILE A 106 33.79 -4.69 1.90
C ILE A 106 33.30 -6.12 1.74
N PHE A 107 32.06 -6.30 1.28
CA PHE A 107 31.50 -7.59 0.92
C PHE A 107 31.67 -7.84 -0.56
N TYR A 108 32.33 -8.93 -0.93
CA TYR A 108 32.48 -9.39 -2.31
C TYR A 108 31.57 -10.57 -2.60
N LYS A 109 31.08 -10.66 -3.84
CA LYS A 109 30.32 -11.79 -4.37
C LYS A 109 30.73 -12.06 -5.81
N CYS A 110 31.13 -13.30 -6.09
CA CYS A 110 31.46 -13.72 -7.44
C CYS A 110 30.19 -13.95 -8.28
N PRO A 111 30.05 -13.30 -9.46
CA PRO A 111 28.91 -13.55 -10.34
C PRO A 111 28.95 -14.93 -11.00
N ALA A 112 30.13 -15.54 -11.16
CA ALA A 112 30.30 -16.83 -11.83
C ALA A 112 30.02 -18.03 -10.92
N CYS A 113 30.59 -18.06 -9.72
CA CYS A 113 30.46 -19.20 -8.79
C CYS A 113 29.60 -18.91 -7.55
N GLY A 114 29.11 -17.67 -7.38
CA GLY A 114 28.28 -17.27 -6.24
C GLY A 114 29.03 -17.17 -4.90
N HIS A 115 30.33 -17.43 -4.87
CA HIS A 115 31.12 -17.37 -3.65
C HIS A 115 31.19 -15.93 -3.10
N GLY A 116 30.88 -15.77 -1.81
CA GLY A 116 30.93 -14.50 -1.11
C GLY A 116 31.94 -14.52 0.02
N PHE A 117 32.70 -13.43 0.14
CA PHE A 117 33.67 -13.23 1.20
C PHE A 117 33.69 -11.76 1.61
N LYS A 118 34.25 -11.46 2.78
CA LYS A 118 34.40 -10.10 3.29
C LYS A 118 35.87 -9.75 3.46
N GLU A 119 36.18 -8.47 3.34
CA GLU A 119 37.48 -7.89 3.59
C GLU A 119 37.28 -6.66 4.45
N ASP A 120 38.03 -6.56 5.53
CA ASP A 120 37.98 -5.41 6.42
C ASP A 120 39.10 -4.44 6.01
N ASN A 121 38.75 -3.18 5.80
CA ASN A 121 39.69 -2.11 5.42
C ASN A 121 40.24 -1.39 6.66
#